data_AF-A0A359IK40-F1
#
_entry.id   AF-A0A359IK40-F1
#
_cell.length_a   1.000
_cell.length_b   1.000
_cell.length_c   1.000
_cell.angle_alpha   90.00
_cell.angle_beta   90.00
_cell.angle_gamma   90.00
#
_symmetry.space_group_name_H-M   'P 1'
#
loop_
_entity.id
_entity.type
_entity.pdbx_description
1 polymer ?
#
loop_
_entity_poly.entity_id
_entity_poly.type
_entity_poly.pdbx_seq_one_letter_code
_entity_poly.pdbx_strand_id
1 'polypeptide(L)'
;LTSNVSVNGAGTGSFINDLSSLLPNLTYYVRAYATNTDGTAYGSQVTFCCIRDWTGASSRNWNTTSNWIKNTVPTRYTNVYINSVVNDPLIVGAMQCNNLTILPGASLAINAGQSLYVYGTLTIDGDLVLKSDMSGVASIIVAGAIGGANVNNVIVEKYVSGTSKKSSNLGVFHYVSPPVSGAVTDSFPDRAYIYDETNPNNLNDISAGWQYINNGASVVLLPGRGYSINNVNPQTIQFVGSLNTGNINVPVTNSAKGLLTDGWNIIGNPYPSSVNATLFITDAANSIITGTLYYWDDDISGGTGYKTNDYATWNGAGSVGGNGHTPNAYIPSGQGFIVKANVSGNLIFRNTMKVVNAGVPIKSNEEELYVERVYLEMTSSDNRKNELLIAMLDDATENFDRLYDSYKLQGNENISFYSLLNNEKLSIQSLPSNQNAYSINLGYDIKLSGSFEIKLKSTDNINNAKYIYLEDKITNTFTNLNNSIYSFNADGGTSKDRFILHITDWALSNNCLSDINTNKIKVLNDGKFIEITNLDKDSKIAIYDMQGRCVKSSTSDKSSFKYNFQNEGVYLINISNNDYNISRKVILQNK
;
A
#
# COMPACT_ATOMS: atom_id res chain seq x y z
N LEU A 1 46.05 24.78 -1.10
CA LEU A 1 46.63 23.74 -1.99
C LEU A 1 48.05 24.15 -2.37
N THR A 2 49.07 23.39 -1.95
CA THR A 2 50.48 23.61 -2.32
C THR A 2 50.84 23.03 -3.70
N SER A 3 49.92 22.28 -4.31
CA SER A 3 49.99 21.72 -5.67
C SER A 3 48.59 21.69 -6.30
N ASN A 4 48.50 21.87 -7.62
CA ASN A 4 47.27 21.75 -8.41
C ASN A 4 47.00 20.31 -8.91
N VAL A 5 47.82 19.34 -8.49
CA VAL A 5 47.73 17.93 -8.87
C VAL A 5 47.85 17.04 -7.64
N SER A 6 47.01 16.01 -7.53
CA SER A 6 47.20 14.90 -6.60
C SER A 6 47.52 13.61 -7.35
N VAL A 7 48.39 12.77 -6.78
CA VAL A 7 48.80 11.47 -7.33
C VAL A 7 48.16 10.39 -6.47
N ASN A 8 47.27 9.59 -7.07
CA ASN A 8 46.35 8.71 -6.33
C ASN A 8 46.62 7.22 -6.56
N GLY A 9 47.86 6.87 -6.91
CA GLY A 9 48.27 5.49 -7.22
C GLY A 9 48.43 5.21 -8.71
N ALA A 10 48.66 3.94 -9.05
CA ALA A 10 48.83 3.43 -10.41
C ALA A 10 48.08 2.11 -10.60
N GLY A 11 47.78 1.74 -11.85
CA GLY A 11 47.06 0.52 -12.21
C GLY A 11 45.62 0.76 -12.64
N THR A 12 44.85 -0.32 -12.78
CA THR A 12 43.43 -0.29 -13.16
C THR A 12 42.54 -0.44 -11.93
N GLY A 13 41.50 0.39 -11.79
CA GLY A 13 40.54 0.30 -10.68
C GLY A 13 39.91 1.64 -10.33
N SER A 14 39.20 1.68 -9.20
CA SER A 14 38.62 2.91 -8.63
C SER A 14 39.62 3.58 -7.68
N PHE A 15 39.84 4.87 -7.88
CA PHE A 15 40.72 5.69 -7.03
C PHE A 15 39.92 6.77 -6.33
N ILE A 16 40.17 6.97 -5.03
CA ILE A 16 39.50 7.97 -4.20
C ILE A 16 40.59 8.81 -3.52
N ASN A 17 40.42 10.13 -3.52
CA ASN A 17 41.28 11.04 -2.77
C ASN A 17 40.48 12.22 -2.22
N ASP A 18 40.83 12.64 -1.00
CA ASP A 18 40.24 13.77 -0.31
C ASP A 18 41.00 15.07 -0.62
N LEU A 19 40.29 16.09 -1.09
CA LEU A 19 40.84 17.43 -1.29
C LEU A 19 40.69 18.24 0.00
N SER A 20 41.80 18.43 0.72
CA SER A 20 41.85 19.20 1.95
C SER A 20 42.37 20.63 1.75
N SER A 21 42.20 21.47 2.77
CA SER A 21 42.68 22.87 2.79
C SER A 21 42.16 23.75 1.64
N LEU A 22 40.91 23.51 1.22
CA LEU A 22 40.20 24.37 0.29
C LEU A 22 39.73 25.63 1.01
N LEU A 23 40.07 26.80 0.49
CA LEU A 23 39.61 28.08 1.00
C LEU A 23 38.10 28.25 0.76
N PRO A 24 37.34 28.78 1.75
CA PRO A 24 35.90 29.04 1.63
C PRO A 24 35.59 29.95 0.43
N ASN A 25 34.39 29.82 -0.12
CA ASN A 25 33.90 30.71 -1.18
C ASN A 25 34.84 30.80 -2.39
N LEU A 26 35.59 29.74 -2.73
CA LEU A 26 36.34 29.62 -4.00
C LEU A 26 35.73 28.54 -4.88
N THR A 27 35.71 28.80 -6.20
CA THR A 27 35.26 27.83 -7.19
C THR A 27 36.47 26.99 -7.61
N TYR A 28 36.35 25.67 -7.45
CA TYR A 28 37.35 24.70 -7.85
C TYR A 28 36.89 23.94 -9.09
N TYR A 29 37.84 23.63 -9.96
CA TYR A 29 37.66 22.81 -11.15
C TYR A 29 38.57 21.61 -11.03
N VAL A 30 38.00 20.41 -11.04
CA VAL A 30 38.74 19.16 -10.86
C VAL A 30 38.46 18.25 -12.04
N ARG A 31 39.51 17.61 -12.55
CA ARG A 31 39.43 16.51 -13.51
C ARG A 31 40.23 15.35 -12.95
N ALA A 32 39.67 14.15 -13.01
CA ALA A 32 40.49 12.95 -12.88
C ALA A 32 41.43 12.87 -14.10
N TYR A 33 42.65 12.37 -13.90
CA TYR A 33 43.58 12.12 -15.00
C TYR A 33 44.25 10.75 -14.81
N ALA A 34 44.66 10.15 -15.91
CA ALA A 34 45.46 8.94 -15.94
C ALA A 34 46.58 9.11 -16.97
N THR A 35 47.80 8.70 -16.61
CA THR A 35 48.98 8.81 -17.48
C THR A 35 49.59 7.43 -17.71
N ASN A 36 49.86 7.08 -18.97
CA ASN A 36 50.61 5.90 -19.38
C ASN A 36 51.73 6.29 -20.37
N THR A 37 52.34 5.31 -21.03
CA THR A 37 53.40 5.55 -22.03
C THR A 37 52.91 6.30 -23.27
N ASP A 38 51.62 6.24 -23.58
CA ASP A 38 51.03 6.88 -24.76
C ASP A 38 50.59 8.33 -24.48
N GLY A 39 50.40 8.69 -23.21
CA GLY A 39 50.11 10.07 -22.79
C GLY A 39 49.20 10.16 -21.55
N THR A 40 48.64 11.36 -21.35
CA THR A 40 47.70 11.65 -20.26
C THR A 40 46.29 11.86 -20.81
N ALA A 41 45.33 11.10 -20.31
CA ALA A 41 43.92 11.30 -20.55
C ALA A 41 43.25 11.97 -19.33
N TYR A 42 42.24 12.80 -19.58
CA TYR A 42 41.44 13.47 -18.55
C TYR A 42 40.00 13.00 -18.59
N GLY A 43 39.41 12.80 -17.42
CA GLY A 43 37.98 12.58 -17.26
C GLY A 43 37.17 13.87 -17.34
N SER A 44 35.86 13.75 -17.11
CA SER A 44 34.93 14.87 -17.04
C SER A 44 35.33 15.89 -15.97
N GLN A 45 35.16 17.17 -16.28
CA GLN A 45 35.36 18.26 -15.32
C GLN A 45 34.21 18.30 -14.31
N VAL A 46 34.57 18.33 -13.03
CA VAL A 46 33.68 18.62 -11.92
C VAL A 46 34.00 20.02 -11.41
N THR A 47 32.97 20.87 -11.32
CA THR A 47 33.08 22.23 -10.78
C THR A 47 32.33 22.29 -9.45
N PHE A 48 32.97 22.74 -8.38
CA PHE A 48 32.31 22.88 -7.07
C PHE A 48 32.84 24.10 -6.29
N CYS A 49 32.05 24.56 -5.31
CA CYS A 49 32.45 25.55 -4.32
C CYS A 49 32.33 24.90 -2.94
N CYS A 50 33.37 25.02 -2.12
CA CYS A 50 33.44 24.31 -0.84
C CYS A 50 32.43 24.83 0.19
N ILE A 51 32.14 26.14 0.18
CA ILE A 51 31.21 26.81 1.12
C ILE A 51 30.34 27.79 0.33
N ARG A 52 29.05 27.87 0.68
CA ARG A 52 28.15 28.94 0.25
C ARG A 52 27.26 29.42 1.38
N ASP A 53 27.36 30.72 1.61
CA ASP A 53 26.59 31.43 2.62
C ASP A 53 25.27 31.91 2.01
N TRP A 54 24.18 31.69 2.75
CA TRP A 54 22.91 32.31 2.46
C TRP A 54 22.98 33.80 2.80
N THR A 55 22.67 34.65 1.82
CA THR A 55 22.62 36.10 1.99
C THR A 55 21.20 36.63 2.13
N GLY A 56 20.20 35.91 1.61
CA GLY A 56 18.80 36.34 1.60
C GLY A 56 18.58 37.69 0.89
N ALA A 57 19.47 38.08 -0.03
CA ALA A 57 19.50 39.43 -0.56
C ALA A 57 18.27 39.84 -1.39
N SER A 58 17.54 38.86 -1.95
CA SER A 58 16.43 39.11 -2.88
C SER A 58 15.10 38.51 -2.45
N SER A 59 15.09 37.34 -1.81
CA SER A 59 13.87 36.66 -1.38
C SER A 59 14.20 35.54 -0.38
N ARG A 60 13.18 34.78 0.02
CA ARG A 60 13.32 33.57 0.85
C ARG A 60 13.58 32.30 0.03
N ASN A 61 13.38 32.32 -1.29
CA ASN A 61 13.38 31.08 -2.09
C ASN A 61 14.80 30.52 -2.24
N TRP A 62 15.03 29.29 -1.76
CA TRP A 62 16.30 28.57 -1.85
C TRP A 62 16.89 28.52 -3.27
N ASN A 63 16.05 28.43 -4.30
CA ASN A 63 16.49 28.31 -5.70
C ASN A 63 16.87 29.64 -6.36
N THR A 64 16.57 30.77 -5.73
CA THR A 64 16.94 32.07 -6.28
C THR A 64 18.44 32.28 -6.10
N THR A 65 19.17 32.26 -7.22
CA THR A 65 20.63 32.34 -7.24
C THR A 65 21.16 33.56 -6.49
N SER A 66 20.53 34.73 -6.62
CA SER A 66 20.93 35.97 -5.95
C SER A 66 20.84 35.95 -4.41
N ASN A 67 20.22 34.93 -3.81
CA ASN A 67 20.24 34.74 -2.35
C ASN A 67 21.49 33.99 -1.86
N TRP A 68 22.38 33.58 -2.76
CA TRP A 68 23.61 32.87 -2.44
C TRP A 68 24.81 33.70 -2.81
N ILE A 69 25.87 33.60 -2.00
CA ILE A 69 27.16 34.15 -2.38
C ILE A 69 27.58 33.58 -3.75
N LYS A 70 28.06 34.46 -4.64
CA LYS A 70 28.39 34.17 -6.06
C LYS A 70 27.21 33.72 -6.92
N ASN A 71 25.98 34.05 -6.57
CA ASN A 71 24.80 33.82 -7.41
C ASN A 71 24.64 32.35 -7.86
N THR A 72 24.88 31.38 -6.97
CA THR A 72 24.79 29.96 -7.35
C THR A 72 24.14 29.11 -6.24
N VAL A 73 23.15 28.29 -6.61
CA VAL A 73 22.40 27.42 -5.67
C VAL A 73 23.25 26.21 -5.23
N PRO A 74 23.29 25.85 -3.93
CA PRO A 74 24.04 24.70 -3.42
C PRO A 74 23.73 23.38 -4.13
N THR A 75 24.74 22.53 -4.19
CA THR A 75 24.63 21.15 -4.69
C THR A 75 25.04 20.17 -3.59
N ARG A 76 24.93 18.86 -3.81
CA ARG A 76 25.42 17.83 -2.88
C ARG A 76 26.91 17.92 -2.50
N TYR A 77 27.70 18.73 -3.19
CA TYR A 77 29.13 18.96 -2.90
C TYR A 77 29.41 20.28 -2.17
N THR A 78 28.36 21.05 -1.86
CA THR A 78 28.48 22.41 -1.31
C THR A 78 28.13 22.40 0.17
N ASN A 79 29.04 22.86 1.03
CA ASN A 79 28.69 23.13 2.42
C ASN A 79 27.92 24.46 2.50
N VAL A 80 26.89 24.50 3.32
CA VAL A 80 25.96 25.63 3.41
C VAL A 80 25.96 26.19 4.82
N TYR A 81 26.06 27.53 4.92
CA TYR A 81 25.79 28.26 6.15
C TYR A 81 24.57 29.15 5.97
N ILE A 82 23.60 29.01 6.87
CA ILE A 82 22.45 29.89 6.94
C ILE A 82 22.73 30.97 7.98
N ASN A 83 22.88 32.21 7.50
CA ASN A 83 23.11 33.38 8.35
C ASN A 83 21.79 33.98 8.83
N SER A 84 21.84 34.67 9.98
CA SER A 84 20.74 35.51 10.44
C SER A 84 20.58 36.72 9.52
N VAL A 85 19.59 36.68 8.64
CA VAL A 85 19.30 37.72 7.65
C VAL A 85 17.80 37.99 7.60
N VAL A 86 17.39 39.08 6.95
CA VAL A 86 15.97 39.47 6.86
C VAL A 86 15.11 38.41 6.18
N ASN A 87 15.63 37.79 5.12
CA ASN A 87 14.92 36.76 4.36
C ASN A 87 15.47 35.38 4.69
N ASP A 88 14.97 34.75 5.75
CA ASP A 88 15.32 33.36 6.07
C ASP A 88 14.92 32.41 4.92
N PRO A 89 15.79 31.44 4.58
CA PRO A 89 15.55 30.49 3.50
C PRO A 89 14.30 29.65 3.71
N LEU A 90 13.55 29.47 2.62
CA LEU A 90 12.43 28.56 2.46
C LEU A 90 12.76 27.61 1.29
N ILE A 91 12.78 26.32 1.58
CA ILE A 91 12.98 25.28 0.57
C ILE A 91 11.68 25.04 -0.18
N VAL A 92 11.76 25.22 -1.51
CA VAL A 92 10.72 24.95 -2.49
C VAL A 92 11.31 24.03 -3.55
N GLY A 93 10.84 22.79 -3.65
CA GLY A 93 11.40 21.72 -4.47
C GLY A 93 12.22 20.70 -3.67
N ALA A 94 12.87 19.78 -4.39
CA ALA A 94 13.78 18.79 -3.83
C ALA A 94 15.22 19.32 -3.83
N MET A 95 15.69 19.80 -2.67
CA MET A 95 16.99 20.46 -2.52
C MET A 95 18.03 19.54 -1.89
N GLN A 96 19.30 19.88 -2.08
CA GLN A 96 20.42 19.10 -1.54
C GLN A 96 21.64 19.97 -1.23
N CYS A 97 22.41 19.56 -0.23
CA CYS A 97 23.71 20.14 0.13
C CYS A 97 24.65 19.07 0.71
N ASN A 98 25.92 19.40 0.88
CA ASN A 98 26.86 18.53 1.58
C ASN A 98 26.66 18.64 3.10
N ASN A 99 27.36 19.56 3.76
CA ASN A 99 27.08 19.94 5.15
C ASN A 99 26.11 21.13 5.20
N LEU A 100 25.31 21.22 6.26
CA LEU A 100 24.43 22.35 6.52
C LEU A 100 24.62 22.84 7.96
N THR A 101 24.87 24.13 8.12
CA THR A 101 24.95 24.79 9.43
C THR A 101 23.95 25.94 9.47
N ILE A 102 23.02 25.90 10.41
CA ILE A 102 22.08 27.00 10.70
C ILE A 102 22.64 27.75 11.90
N LEU A 103 23.11 28.97 11.68
CA LEU A 103 23.79 29.76 12.73
C LEU A 103 22.79 30.32 13.76
N PRO A 104 23.26 30.71 14.97
CA PRO A 104 22.41 31.34 15.97
C PRO A 104 21.63 32.53 15.43
N GLY A 105 20.33 32.58 15.74
CA GLY A 105 19.41 33.64 15.28
C GLY A 105 18.94 33.51 13.82
N ALA A 106 19.46 32.55 13.06
CA ALA A 106 18.99 32.24 11.71
C ALA A 106 17.86 31.20 11.72
N SER A 107 17.02 31.18 10.68
CA SER A 107 15.99 30.16 10.52
C SER A 107 16.08 29.47 9.16
N LEU A 108 15.76 28.17 9.09
CA LEU A 108 15.53 27.45 7.84
C LEU A 108 14.17 26.75 7.90
N ALA A 109 13.35 26.97 6.89
CA ALA A 109 12.08 26.27 6.73
C ALA A 109 12.08 25.38 5.47
N ILE A 110 11.52 24.19 5.59
CA ILE A 110 11.17 23.32 4.45
C ILE A 110 9.67 23.40 4.22
N ASN A 111 9.24 23.85 3.04
CA ASN A 111 7.81 24.02 2.76
C ASN A 111 7.09 22.66 2.67
N ALA A 112 5.77 22.66 2.84
CA ALA A 112 4.96 21.44 2.74
C ALA A 112 5.16 20.70 1.40
N GLY A 113 5.30 19.38 1.46
CA GLY A 113 5.58 18.52 0.31
C GLY A 113 6.99 18.66 -0.29
N GLN A 114 7.85 19.51 0.28
CA GLN A 114 9.21 19.74 -0.23
C GLN A 114 10.24 18.96 0.58
N SER A 115 11.44 18.80 0.02
CA SER A 115 12.46 17.96 0.64
C SER A 115 13.87 18.55 0.62
N LEU A 116 14.65 18.19 1.63
CA LEU A 116 16.07 18.49 1.73
C LEU A 116 16.87 17.22 2.01
N TYR A 117 17.93 17.00 1.23
CA TYR A 117 18.94 15.98 1.51
C TYR A 117 20.27 16.63 1.93
N VAL A 118 20.75 16.29 3.12
CA VAL A 118 22.06 16.70 3.66
C VAL A 118 22.99 15.49 3.61
N TYR A 119 23.96 15.49 2.70
CA TYR A 119 24.85 14.34 2.48
C TYR A 119 25.92 14.18 3.58
N GLY A 120 26.24 15.26 4.29
CA GLY A 120 27.16 15.27 5.41
C GLY A 120 26.46 15.63 6.71
N THR A 121 27.09 16.49 7.51
CA THR A 121 26.64 16.88 8.85
C THR A 121 25.59 17.99 8.80
N LEU A 122 24.57 17.87 9.66
CA LEU A 122 23.62 18.95 9.96
C LEU A 122 23.92 19.53 11.36
N THR A 123 24.23 20.82 11.42
CA THR A 123 24.43 21.58 12.67
C THR A 123 23.34 22.62 12.82
N ILE A 124 22.58 22.56 13.92
CA ILE A 124 21.40 23.37 14.20
C ILE A 124 21.68 24.23 15.44
N ASP A 125 22.20 25.43 15.22
CA ASP A 125 22.37 26.45 16.27
C ASP A 125 21.29 27.55 16.18
N GLY A 126 20.58 27.66 15.06
CA GLY A 126 19.36 28.45 14.88
C GLY A 126 18.10 27.58 14.82
N ASP A 127 17.07 28.04 14.11
CA ASP A 127 15.77 27.36 14.00
C ASP A 127 15.67 26.49 12.74
N LEU A 128 15.08 25.30 12.89
CA LEU A 128 14.72 24.42 11.77
C LEU A 128 13.24 24.05 11.87
N VAL A 129 12.49 24.31 10.79
CA VAL A 129 11.05 24.02 10.71
C VAL A 129 10.74 23.20 9.46
N LEU A 130 10.16 22.01 9.65
CA LEU A 130 9.61 21.19 8.59
C LEU A 130 8.10 21.41 8.55
N LYS A 131 7.60 22.03 7.48
CA LYS A 131 6.20 22.46 7.40
C LYS A 131 5.25 21.38 6.91
N SER A 132 3.98 21.53 7.28
CA SER A 132 2.89 20.71 6.73
C SER A 132 1.61 21.52 6.57
N ASP A 133 0.94 21.28 5.45
CA ASP A 133 -0.39 21.76 5.13
C ASP A 133 -1.17 20.67 4.38
N MET A 134 -2.32 21.01 3.80
CA MET A 134 -3.14 20.06 3.05
C MET A 134 -2.46 19.48 1.80
N SER A 135 -1.38 20.10 1.29
CA SER A 135 -0.61 19.62 0.15
C SER A 135 0.42 18.55 0.51
N GLY A 136 0.76 18.41 1.80
CA GLY A 136 1.64 17.34 2.28
C GLY A 136 2.48 17.71 3.49
N VAL A 137 3.54 16.92 3.70
CA VAL A 137 4.51 17.06 4.78
C VAL A 137 5.90 17.29 4.21
N ALA A 138 6.67 18.18 4.80
CA ALA A 138 8.08 18.34 4.48
C ALA A 138 8.89 17.10 4.86
N SER A 139 9.99 16.87 4.16
CA SER A 139 10.93 15.75 4.44
C SER A 139 12.38 16.22 4.52
N ILE A 140 13.13 15.71 5.48
CA ILE A 140 14.60 15.87 5.55
C ILE A 140 15.29 14.53 5.75
N ILE A 141 16.35 14.29 4.97
CA ILE A 141 17.29 13.20 5.22
C ILE A 141 18.66 13.79 5.50
N VAL A 142 19.28 13.33 6.59
CA VAL A 142 20.68 13.61 6.93
C VAL A 142 21.43 12.29 6.91
N ALA A 143 22.52 12.23 6.15
CA ALA A 143 23.38 11.04 6.06
C ALA A 143 24.52 11.05 7.09
N GLY A 144 25.01 12.24 7.48
CA GLY A 144 26.02 12.41 8.52
C GLY A 144 25.44 12.63 9.92
N ALA A 145 26.27 13.19 10.80
CA ALA A 145 25.88 13.49 12.17
C ALA A 145 24.89 14.67 12.24
N ILE A 146 24.08 14.69 13.29
CA ILE A 146 23.18 15.81 13.61
C ILE A 146 23.62 16.36 14.97
N GLY A 147 23.80 17.68 15.08
CA GLY A 147 24.20 18.35 16.32
C GLY A 147 23.86 19.84 16.31
N GLY A 148 24.48 20.60 17.22
CA GLY A 148 24.23 22.03 17.40
C GLY A 148 23.46 22.35 18.70
N ALA A 149 23.51 23.60 19.13
CA ALA A 149 22.94 24.05 20.40
C ALA A 149 21.40 23.92 20.46
N ASN A 150 20.73 24.07 19.32
CA ASN A 150 19.27 24.01 19.18
C ASN A 150 18.77 22.69 18.58
N VAL A 151 19.61 21.65 18.58
CA VAL A 151 19.28 20.34 18.00
C VAL A 151 18.04 19.68 18.61
N ASN A 152 17.68 20.02 19.85
CA ASN A 152 16.51 19.46 20.56
C ASN A 152 15.22 20.29 20.38
N ASN A 153 15.25 21.36 19.58
CA ASN A 153 14.13 22.28 19.40
C ASN A 153 13.68 22.38 17.94
N VAL A 154 13.88 21.32 17.16
CA VAL A 154 13.41 21.26 15.76
C VAL A 154 11.90 21.06 15.74
N ILE A 155 11.21 21.85 14.90
CA ILE A 155 9.76 21.75 14.74
C ILE A 155 9.45 20.94 13.48
N VAL A 156 8.69 19.86 13.64
CA VAL A 156 8.11 19.09 12.53
C VAL A 156 6.59 19.17 12.62
N GLU A 157 6.00 19.80 11.62
CA GLU A 157 4.57 20.03 11.53
C GLU A 157 3.83 18.83 10.91
N LYS A 158 2.60 18.61 11.35
CA LYS A 158 1.66 17.68 10.73
C LYS A 158 0.29 18.35 10.61
N TYR A 159 -0.15 18.58 9.38
CA TYR A 159 -1.52 19.01 9.12
C TYR A 159 -2.50 17.89 9.44
N VAL A 160 -3.54 18.23 10.18
CA VAL A 160 -4.64 17.35 10.55
C VAL A 160 -5.95 18.02 10.13
N SER A 161 -6.71 17.35 9.28
CA SER A 161 -8.03 17.83 8.89
C SER A 161 -9.00 17.80 10.08
N GLY A 162 -10.08 18.56 9.99
CA GLY A 162 -11.10 18.58 11.03
C GLY A 162 -12.45 18.94 10.45
N THR A 163 -13.50 18.42 11.07
CA THR A 163 -14.88 18.83 10.86
C THR A 163 -15.64 18.60 12.16
N SER A 164 -16.54 19.51 12.54
CA SER A 164 -17.34 19.37 13.76
C SER A 164 -18.54 18.47 13.51
N LYS A 165 -18.62 17.33 14.21
CA LYS A 165 -19.82 16.49 14.19
C LYS A 165 -20.84 17.08 15.16
N LYS A 166 -21.97 17.57 14.63
CA LYS A 166 -23.01 18.37 15.33
C LYS A 166 -23.57 17.76 16.63
N SER A 167 -23.41 16.46 16.87
CA SER A 167 -24.07 15.76 17.99
C SER A 167 -23.15 15.20 19.09
N SER A 168 -21.82 15.19 18.92
CA SER A 168 -20.92 14.45 19.83
C SER A 168 -19.60 15.13 20.18
N ASN A 169 -19.37 16.37 19.71
CA ASN A 169 -18.06 17.02 19.73
C ASN A 169 -16.92 16.15 19.17
N LEU A 170 -17.20 15.05 18.46
CA LEU A 170 -16.22 14.19 17.79
C LEU A 170 -15.80 14.83 16.47
N GLY A 171 -14.50 14.92 16.26
CA GLY A 171 -13.90 15.35 15.02
C GLY A 171 -13.50 14.18 14.10
N VAL A 172 -12.53 14.47 13.25
CA VAL A 172 -11.84 13.52 12.37
C VAL A 172 -10.73 12.84 13.16
N PHE A 173 -10.62 11.51 13.09
CA PHE A 173 -9.48 10.81 13.67
C PHE A 173 -8.29 10.77 12.72
N HIS A 174 -7.09 10.96 13.27
CA HIS A 174 -5.82 10.85 12.54
C HIS A 174 -4.87 9.95 13.31
N TYR A 175 -4.16 9.08 12.61
CA TYR A 175 -3.06 8.32 13.20
C TYR A 175 -1.74 9.04 12.96
N VAL A 176 -1.01 9.28 14.04
CA VAL A 176 0.24 10.04 14.04
C VAL A 176 1.33 9.32 14.82
N SER A 177 2.59 9.63 14.52
CA SER A 177 3.78 9.16 15.24
C SER A 177 4.80 10.29 15.29
N PRO A 178 5.57 10.47 16.38
CA PRO A 178 6.51 11.58 16.47
C PRO A 178 7.74 11.35 15.56
N PRO A 179 8.04 12.25 14.61
CA PRO A 179 9.24 12.19 13.77
C PRO A 179 10.51 12.73 14.44
N VAL A 180 10.38 13.16 15.70
CA VAL A 180 11.44 13.69 16.57
C VAL A 180 11.40 13.00 17.94
N SER A 181 12.53 13.00 18.64
CA SER A 181 12.63 12.53 20.02
C SER A 181 12.39 13.67 20.99
N GLY A 182 11.67 13.40 22.08
CA GLY A 182 11.31 14.39 23.10
C GLY A 182 9.99 15.13 22.85
N ALA A 183 9.29 14.83 21.75
CA ALA A 183 7.97 15.39 21.49
C ALA A 183 6.97 14.98 22.59
N VAL A 184 6.03 15.89 22.87
CA VAL A 184 4.97 15.70 23.87
C VAL A 184 3.59 15.94 23.25
N THR A 185 2.54 15.58 23.98
CA THR A 185 1.14 15.71 23.54
C THR A 185 0.59 17.15 23.56
N ASP A 186 1.35 18.15 23.99
CA ASP A 186 0.87 19.53 24.20
C ASP A 186 0.23 20.19 22.96
N SER A 187 0.65 19.79 21.76
CA SER A 187 0.08 20.29 20.49
C SER A 187 -1.08 19.45 19.96
N PHE A 188 -1.42 18.33 20.62
CA PHE A 188 -2.51 17.47 20.19
C PHE A 188 -3.87 18.13 20.46
N PRO A 189 -4.88 17.84 19.61
CA PRO A 189 -6.24 18.30 19.86
C PRO A 189 -6.84 17.63 21.12
N ASP A 190 -8.08 18.01 21.44
CA ASP A 190 -8.79 17.68 22.70
C ASP A 190 -8.72 16.20 23.14
N ARG A 191 -8.57 15.25 22.21
CA ARG A 191 -8.47 13.82 22.56
C ARG A 191 -7.38 13.10 21.80
N ALA A 192 -6.61 12.31 22.53
CA ALA A 192 -5.60 11.41 22.01
C ALA A 192 -5.73 10.02 22.64
N TYR A 193 -5.35 8.98 21.89
CA TYR A 193 -5.51 7.59 22.27
C TYR A 193 -4.28 6.77 21.86
N ILE A 194 -3.98 5.75 22.65
CA ILE A 194 -3.14 4.61 22.24
C ILE A 194 -4.02 3.41 21.94
N TYR A 195 -3.46 2.42 21.25
CA TYR A 195 -4.05 1.10 21.13
C TYR A 195 -3.27 0.11 21.99
N ASP A 196 -3.97 -0.58 22.88
CA ASP A 196 -3.45 -1.63 23.75
C ASP A 196 -4.39 -2.84 23.64
N GLU A 197 -3.96 -3.86 22.90
CA GLU A 197 -4.71 -5.11 22.74
C GLU A 197 -4.94 -5.88 24.04
N THR A 198 -4.19 -5.55 25.11
CA THR A 198 -4.31 -6.21 26.42
C THR A 198 -5.32 -5.52 27.34
N ASN A 199 -5.98 -4.44 26.87
CA ASN A 199 -6.96 -3.69 27.64
C ASN A 199 -8.08 -4.62 28.17
N PRO A 200 -8.31 -4.69 29.50
CA PRO A 200 -9.24 -5.65 30.10
C PRO A 200 -10.74 -5.36 29.85
N ASN A 201 -11.10 -4.27 29.16
CA ASN A 201 -12.45 -3.70 29.22
C ASN A 201 -13.52 -4.20 28.22
N ASN A 202 -13.23 -5.03 27.22
CA ASN A 202 -14.25 -5.85 26.52
C ASN A 202 -13.64 -6.68 25.39
N LEU A 203 -13.85 -7.99 25.41
CA LEU A 203 -13.02 -8.97 24.69
C LEU A 203 -13.56 -9.37 23.30
N ASN A 204 -14.64 -8.75 22.81
CA ASN A 204 -15.39 -9.16 21.61
C ASN A 204 -15.49 -8.06 20.52
N ASP A 205 -14.72 -6.97 20.62
CA ASP A 205 -14.66 -5.92 19.60
C ASP A 205 -13.23 -5.37 19.53
N ILE A 206 -12.72 -5.18 18.32
CA ILE A 206 -11.40 -4.59 18.10
C ILE A 206 -11.31 -3.16 18.65
N SER A 207 -12.44 -2.44 18.73
CA SER A 207 -12.50 -1.08 19.29
C SER A 207 -12.13 -1.01 20.77
N ALA A 208 -12.19 -2.12 21.50
CA ALA A 208 -11.88 -2.18 22.93
C ALA A 208 -10.40 -1.93 23.25
N GLY A 209 -9.50 -2.08 22.28
CA GLY A 209 -8.08 -1.80 22.48
C GLY A 209 -7.76 -0.32 22.63
N TRP A 210 -8.65 0.60 22.25
CA TRP A 210 -8.40 2.04 22.38
C TRP A 210 -8.42 2.49 23.84
N GLN A 211 -7.33 3.14 24.27
CA GLN A 211 -7.20 3.73 25.60
C GLN A 211 -6.94 5.23 25.48
N TYR A 212 -7.68 6.02 26.23
CA TYR A 212 -7.52 7.47 26.27
C TYR A 212 -6.20 7.86 26.93
N ILE A 213 -5.45 8.75 26.28
CA ILE A 213 -4.28 9.39 26.87
C ILE A 213 -4.80 10.61 27.62
N ASN A 214 -4.56 10.66 28.93
CA ASN A 214 -4.98 11.81 29.72
C ASN A 214 -4.16 13.04 29.34
N ASN A 215 -4.69 13.86 28.42
CA ASN A 215 -4.02 15.01 27.84
C ASN A 215 -3.83 16.19 28.83
N GLY A 216 -4.33 16.07 30.07
CA GLY A 216 -4.11 17.06 31.13
C GLY A 216 -2.70 17.01 31.76
N ALA A 217 -1.88 16.02 31.40
CA ALA A 217 -0.46 15.97 31.71
C ALA A 217 0.33 15.90 30.40
N SER A 218 1.43 16.65 30.30
CA SER A 218 2.33 16.58 29.14
C SER A 218 2.95 15.17 29.06
N VAL A 219 2.50 14.37 28.10
CA VAL A 219 2.96 12.97 27.93
C VAL A 219 4.01 12.92 26.83
N VAL A 220 5.17 12.32 27.13
CA VAL A 220 6.22 12.08 26.14
C VAL A 220 5.77 11.03 25.12
N LEU A 221 5.89 11.38 23.85
CA LEU A 221 5.61 10.51 22.72
C LEU A 221 6.84 9.68 22.37
N LEU A 222 6.64 8.38 22.10
CA LEU A 222 7.73 7.47 21.77
C LEU A 222 7.88 7.35 20.24
N PRO A 223 9.08 7.57 19.68
CA PRO A 223 9.36 7.32 18.27
C PRO A 223 8.91 5.93 17.81
N GLY A 224 8.12 5.89 16.74
CA GLY A 224 7.66 4.66 16.10
C GLY A 224 6.39 4.07 16.69
N ARG A 225 5.96 4.54 17.87
CA ARG A 225 4.62 4.25 18.40
C ARG A 225 3.60 5.14 17.69
N GLY A 226 2.45 4.55 17.34
CA GLY A 226 1.33 5.29 16.79
C GLY A 226 0.41 5.83 17.88
N TYR A 227 -0.27 6.92 17.54
CA TYR A 227 -1.24 7.60 18.40
C TYR A 227 -2.44 7.99 17.55
N SER A 228 -3.65 7.82 18.06
CA SER A 228 -4.86 8.34 17.41
C SER A 228 -5.25 9.66 18.04
N ILE A 229 -5.44 10.70 17.24
CA ILE A 229 -5.88 12.02 17.70
C ILE A 229 -7.21 12.38 17.05
N ASN A 230 -8.09 13.02 17.80
CA ASN A 230 -9.40 13.45 17.30
C ASN A 230 -9.42 14.97 17.12
N ASN A 231 -9.62 15.42 15.88
CA ASN A 231 -9.52 16.83 15.53
C ASN A 231 -10.83 17.41 14.96
N VAL A 232 -11.36 18.45 15.60
CA VAL A 232 -12.63 19.08 15.21
C VAL A 232 -12.43 20.20 14.19
N ASN A 233 -11.35 20.99 14.32
CA ASN A 233 -11.07 22.11 13.43
C ASN A 233 -9.75 21.86 12.69
N PRO A 234 -9.67 22.01 11.36
CA PRO A 234 -8.42 21.86 10.64
C PRO A 234 -7.29 22.67 11.29
N GLN A 235 -6.18 22.01 11.58
CA GLN A 235 -5.03 22.64 12.23
C GLN A 235 -3.73 21.93 11.87
N THR A 236 -2.62 22.57 12.19
CA THR A 236 -1.28 21.97 12.05
C THR A 236 -0.72 21.76 13.45
N ILE A 237 -0.58 20.51 13.85
CA ILE A 237 0.07 20.15 15.12
C ILE A 237 1.59 20.18 14.94
N GLN A 238 2.32 20.30 16.05
CA GLN A 238 3.78 20.41 16.05
C GLN A 238 4.41 19.35 16.94
N PHE A 239 5.34 18.59 16.37
CA PHE A 239 6.28 17.79 17.12
C PHE A 239 7.57 18.58 17.30
N VAL A 240 7.94 18.86 18.55
CA VAL A 240 9.16 19.61 18.89
C VAL A 240 10.15 18.66 19.54
N GLY A 241 11.39 18.63 19.06
CA GLY A 241 12.40 17.71 19.58
C GLY A 241 13.63 17.58 18.69
N SER A 242 14.43 16.56 18.94
CA SER A 242 15.58 16.22 18.10
C SER A 242 15.18 15.31 16.94
N LEU A 243 15.65 15.58 15.72
CA LEU A 243 15.34 14.74 14.56
C LEU A 243 15.71 13.27 14.81
N ASN A 244 14.75 12.37 14.63
CA ASN A 244 14.99 10.95 14.73
C ASN A 244 15.88 10.46 13.58
N THR A 245 16.92 9.67 13.91
CA THR A 245 17.87 9.10 12.96
C THR A 245 18.35 7.74 13.46
N GLY A 246 19.08 7.00 12.62
CA GLY A 246 19.52 5.64 12.94
C GLY A 246 18.37 4.63 12.93
N ASN A 247 18.61 3.41 13.42
CA ASN A 247 17.57 2.38 13.49
C ASN A 247 16.74 2.55 14.76
N ILE A 248 15.41 2.40 14.65
CA ILE A 248 14.46 2.56 15.76
C ILE A 248 13.70 1.25 15.95
N ASN A 249 13.78 0.69 17.14
CA ASN A 249 13.04 -0.51 17.52
C ASN A 249 11.67 -0.13 18.10
N VAL A 250 10.62 -0.81 17.66
CA VAL A 250 9.24 -0.55 18.10
C VAL A 250 8.66 -1.86 18.64
N PRO A 251 8.34 -1.93 19.94
CA PRO A 251 7.73 -3.12 20.50
C PRO A 251 6.30 -3.28 19.96
N VAL A 252 5.94 -4.53 19.64
CA VAL A 252 4.58 -4.94 19.29
C VAL A 252 4.18 -6.14 20.14
N THR A 253 2.90 -6.23 20.47
CA THR A 253 2.36 -7.32 21.29
C THR A 253 1.39 -8.17 20.49
N ASN A 254 1.33 -9.45 20.84
CA ASN A 254 0.22 -10.33 20.52
C ASN A 254 -0.11 -11.11 21.77
N SER A 255 -1.31 -10.88 22.32
CA SER A 255 -1.73 -11.46 23.60
C SER A 255 -2.06 -12.95 23.49
N ALA A 256 -2.35 -13.45 22.29
CA ALA A 256 -2.66 -14.83 21.95
C ALA A 256 -3.74 -15.48 22.86
N LYS A 257 -4.73 -14.68 23.27
CA LYS A 257 -5.84 -15.09 24.14
C LYS A 257 -7.08 -15.55 23.36
N GLY A 258 -7.04 -15.54 22.03
CA GLY A 258 -8.18 -15.82 21.16
C GLY A 258 -9.15 -14.64 21.05
N LEU A 259 -8.65 -13.41 21.26
CA LEU A 259 -9.43 -12.18 21.26
C LEU A 259 -9.45 -11.54 19.87
N LEU A 260 -10.49 -10.76 19.57
CA LEU A 260 -10.52 -9.96 18.34
C LEU A 260 -9.44 -8.85 18.33
N THR A 261 -8.94 -8.45 19.50
CA THR A 261 -7.86 -7.48 19.67
C THR A 261 -6.46 -8.08 19.48
N ASP A 262 -6.32 -9.42 19.44
CA ASP A 262 -5.02 -10.07 19.43
C ASP A 262 -4.18 -9.71 18.20
N GLY A 263 -2.94 -9.29 18.45
CA GLY A 263 -1.92 -8.92 17.49
C GLY A 263 -2.05 -7.48 16.98
N TRP A 264 -3.13 -6.76 17.25
CA TRP A 264 -3.31 -5.42 16.69
C TRP A 264 -2.48 -4.38 17.43
N ASN A 265 -1.67 -3.65 16.69
CA ASN A 265 -0.76 -2.63 17.22
C ASN A 265 -0.85 -1.37 16.37
N ILE A 266 -0.87 -0.21 17.01
CA ILE A 266 -0.70 1.07 16.32
C ILE A 266 0.76 1.52 16.40
N ILE A 267 1.37 1.67 15.23
CA ILE A 267 2.76 2.13 15.06
C ILE A 267 2.78 3.32 14.09
N GLY A 268 3.95 3.85 13.77
CA GLY A 268 4.03 4.90 12.77
C GLY A 268 5.44 5.21 12.32
N ASN A 269 5.53 6.02 11.27
CA ASN A 269 6.82 6.47 10.76
C ASN A 269 7.52 7.34 11.83
N PRO A 270 8.71 6.93 12.33
CA PRO A 270 9.43 7.66 13.35
C PRO A 270 10.35 8.74 12.78
N TYR A 271 10.50 8.86 11.46
CA TYR A 271 11.50 9.73 10.85
C TYR A 271 10.90 11.03 10.31
N PRO A 272 11.69 12.11 10.23
CA PRO A 272 11.30 13.38 9.62
C PRO A 272 11.33 13.31 8.07
N SER A 273 11.15 12.13 7.50
CA SER A 273 11.14 11.83 6.06
C SER A 273 10.13 10.73 5.79
N SER A 274 9.80 10.47 4.53
CA SER A 274 8.98 9.29 4.21
C SER A 274 9.76 7.99 4.45
N VAL A 275 9.04 6.90 4.75
CA VAL A 275 9.56 5.54 4.85
C VAL A 275 9.01 4.70 3.70
N ASN A 276 9.87 3.94 3.03
CA ASN A 276 9.43 2.94 2.06
C ASN A 276 8.82 1.73 2.79
N ALA A 277 7.51 1.54 2.59
CA ALA A 277 6.71 0.51 3.23
C ALA A 277 7.10 -0.90 2.77
N THR A 278 7.50 -1.07 1.50
CA THR A 278 7.98 -2.36 0.98
C THR A 278 9.23 -2.80 1.73
N LEU A 279 10.24 -1.93 1.80
CA LEU A 279 11.47 -2.21 2.56
C LEU A 279 11.17 -2.53 4.04
N PHE A 280 10.17 -1.87 4.62
CA PHE A 280 9.75 -2.12 6.00
C PHE A 280 9.14 -3.52 6.17
N ILE A 281 8.16 -3.92 5.36
CA ILE A 281 7.44 -5.20 5.54
C ILE A 281 8.27 -6.42 5.10
N THR A 282 9.26 -6.22 4.21
CA THR A 282 10.17 -7.28 3.75
C THR A 282 11.43 -7.41 4.60
N ASP A 283 11.68 -6.51 5.56
CA ASP A 283 12.81 -6.65 6.48
C ASP A 283 12.67 -7.96 7.28
N ALA A 284 13.76 -8.72 7.35
CA ALA A 284 13.77 -9.99 8.08
C ALA A 284 13.41 -9.84 9.56
N ALA A 285 13.72 -8.70 10.19
CA ALA A 285 13.34 -8.44 11.58
C ALA A 285 11.84 -8.09 11.74
N ASN A 286 11.16 -7.73 10.65
CA ASN A 286 9.73 -7.41 10.62
C ASN A 286 8.87 -8.58 10.13
N SER A 287 9.42 -9.80 10.05
CA SER A 287 8.67 -11.00 9.65
C SER A 287 7.60 -11.42 10.66
N ILE A 288 7.60 -10.82 11.86
CA ILE A 288 6.65 -11.10 12.95
C ILE A 288 5.25 -10.48 12.73
N ILE A 289 5.06 -9.63 11.71
CA ILE A 289 3.75 -9.07 11.33
C ILE A 289 3.23 -9.67 10.03
N THR A 290 1.92 -9.52 9.78
CA THR A 290 1.22 -9.99 8.56
C THR A 290 1.52 -9.16 7.30
N GLY A 291 2.56 -8.32 7.28
CA GLY A 291 2.93 -7.53 6.09
C GLY A 291 1.93 -6.46 5.64
N THR A 292 0.80 -6.32 6.33
CA THR A 292 -0.28 -5.39 6.00
C THR A 292 -0.19 -4.11 6.82
N LEU A 293 -0.39 -2.97 6.17
CA LEU A 293 -0.50 -1.65 6.79
C LEU A 293 -1.94 -1.12 6.64
N TYR A 294 -2.56 -0.79 7.76
CA TYR A 294 -3.92 -0.27 7.81
C TYR A 294 -3.93 1.20 8.21
N TYR A 295 -4.53 2.05 7.38
CA TYR A 295 -4.65 3.49 7.59
C TYR A 295 -6.11 3.82 7.83
N TRP A 296 -6.38 4.59 8.89
CA TRP A 296 -7.72 5.10 9.12
C TRP A 296 -8.08 6.15 8.07
N ASP A 297 -9.10 5.86 7.29
CA ASP A 297 -9.64 6.75 6.26
C ASP A 297 -10.99 7.28 6.76
N ASP A 298 -10.98 8.40 7.49
CA ASP A 298 -12.18 8.97 8.12
C ASP A 298 -13.11 9.65 7.09
N ASP A 299 -14.39 9.78 7.46
CA ASP A 299 -15.37 10.54 6.71
C ASP A 299 -15.31 12.02 7.10
N ILE A 300 -14.66 12.82 6.26
CA ILE A 300 -14.53 14.28 6.45
C ILE A 300 -15.83 15.06 6.16
N SER A 301 -16.94 14.41 5.80
CA SER A 301 -18.19 15.08 5.41
C SER A 301 -18.90 15.82 6.55
N GLY A 302 -18.51 15.60 7.81
CA GLY A 302 -19.11 16.25 8.99
C GLY A 302 -20.57 15.85 9.27
N GLY A 303 -21.08 14.85 8.54
CA GLY A 303 -22.43 14.32 8.71
C GLY A 303 -22.59 13.44 9.95
N THR A 304 -23.84 13.19 10.36
CA THR A 304 -24.14 12.15 11.36
C THR A 304 -24.09 10.78 10.70
N GLY A 305 -23.31 9.85 11.25
CA GLY A 305 -23.45 8.43 10.94
C GLY A 305 -22.27 7.72 10.28
N TYR A 306 -21.04 8.27 10.33
CA TYR A 306 -19.83 7.50 9.97
C TYR A 306 -20.01 6.76 8.63
N LYS A 307 -20.39 7.52 7.60
CA LYS A 307 -20.99 6.90 6.40
C LYS A 307 -19.96 6.06 5.68
N THR A 308 -18.74 6.56 5.57
CA THR A 308 -17.73 5.94 4.70
C THR A 308 -16.42 5.67 5.40
N ASN A 309 -16.24 6.00 6.68
CA ASN A 309 -14.98 5.74 7.36
C ASN A 309 -14.71 4.24 7.44
N ASP A 310 -13.54 3.84 6.99
CA ASP A 310 -13.05 2.48 7.09
C ASP A 310 -11.52 2.49 7.02
N TYR A 311 -10.90 1.32 7.07
CA TYR A 311 -9.47 1.20 6.90
C TYR A 311 -9.09 1.08 5.43
N ALA A 312 -8.34 2.06 4.95
CA ALA A 312 -7.57 1.88 3.73
C ALA A 312 -6.39 0.95 4.02
N THR A 313 -6.17 -0.03 3.15
CA THR A 313 -5.23 -1.13 3.38
C THR A 313 -4.16 -1.14 2.30
N TRP A 314 -2.91 -1.37 2.67
CA TRP A 314 -1.78 -1.56 1.75
C TRP A 314 -0.95 -2.79 2.16
N ASN A 315 -0.51 -3.59 1.20
CA ASN A 315 0.50 -4.62 1.35
C ASN A 315 1.34 -4.75 0.06
N GLY A 316 2.19 -5.78 -0.04
CA GLY A 316 3.03 -6.01 -1.21
C GLY A 316 2.27 -6.31 -2.50
N ALA A 317 1.01 -6.74 -2.41
CA ALA A 317 0.18 -7.02 -3.58
C ALA A 317 -0.52 -5.77 -4.11
N GLY A 318 -0.85 -4.78 -3.27
CA GLY A 318 -1.52 -3.56 -3.69
C GLY A 318 -2.24 -2.86 -2.54
N SER A 319 -3.32 -2.14 -2.87
CA SER A 319 -4.03 -1.32 -1.90
C SER A 319 -5.51 -1.16 -2.21
N VAL A 320 -6.33 -1.14 -1.17
CA VAL A 320 -7.77 -0.85 -1.26
C VAL A 320 -8.11 0.36 -0.41
N GLY A 321 -9.04 1.19 -0.89
CA GLY A 321 -9.50 2.37 -0.17
C GLY A 321 -10.55 2.03 0.90
N GLY A 322 -10.62 2.87 1.94
CA GLY A 322 -11.73 2.85 2.90
C GLY A 322 -12.86 3.80 2.46
N ASN A 323 -12.50 5.07 2.22
CA ASN A 323 -13.35 6.19 1.82
C ASN A 323 -12.79 6.92 0.59
N GLY A 324 -12.14 6.18 -0.31
CA GLY A 324 -11.56 6.73 -1.54
C GLY A 324 -10.13 7.26 -1.42
N HIS A 325 -9.49 7.23 -0.24
CA HIS A 325 -8.04 7.39 -0.14
C HIS A 325 -7.37 6.01 -0.27
N THR A 326 -6.50 5.88 -1.27
CA THR A 326 -5.76 4.65 -1.51
C THR A 326 -4.29 4.86 -1.11
N PRO A 327 -3.78 4.18 -0.06
CA PRO A 327 -2.39 4.27 0.35
C PRO A 327 -1.45 3.72 -0.72
N ASN A 328 -0.20 4.16 -0.69
CA ASN A 328 0.87 3.65 -1.55
C ASN A 328 2.05 3.14 -0.70
N ALA A 329 3.13 2.76 -1.36
CA ALA A 329 4.32 2.20 -0.71
C ALA A 329 5.16 3.21 0.10
N TYR A 330 4.66 4.42 0.36
CA TYR A 330 5.38 5.45 1.09
C TYR A 330 4.58 5.94 2.29
N ILE A 331 5.18 5.82 3.47
CA ILE A 331 4.61 6.27 4.74
C ILE A 331 5.13 7.67 5.02
N PRO A 332 4.33 8.74 4.94
CA PRO A 332 4.81 10.11 5.13
C PRO A 332 5.36 10.34 6.54
N SER A 333 6.19 11.39 6.70
CA SER A 333 6.66 11.83 8.00
C SER A 333 5.49 12.06 8.97
N GLY A 334 5.63 11.51 10.17
CA GLY A 334 4.63 11.60 11.23
C GLY A 334 3.32 10.86 11.01
N GLN A 335 3.21 10.00 9.98
CA GLN A 335 2.02 9.18 9.73
C GLN A 335 2.01 7.91 10.60
N GLY A 336 0.91 7.69 11.33
CA GLY A 336 0.63 6.44 12.03
C GLY A 336 -0.21 5.46 11.20
N PHE A 337 -0.16 4.18 11.56
CA PHE A 337 -0.90 3.08 10.93
C PHE A 337 -1.00 1.88 11.88
N ILE A 338 -1.94 0.98 11.61
CA ILE A 338 -2.12 -0.26 12.36
C ILE A 338 -1.42 -1.40 11.62
N VAL A 339 -0.84 -2.33 12.38
CA VAL A 339 -0.31 -3.61 11.91
C VAL A 339 -0.86 -4.74 12.77
N LYS A 340 -0.86 -5.96 12.23
CA LYS A 340 -1.16 -7.19 12.99
C LYS A 340 0.12 -8.00 13.20
N ALA A 341 0.53 -8.17 14.44
CA ALA A 341 1.62 -9.03 14.88
C ALA A 341 1.14 -10.46 15.06
N ASN A 342 1.89 -11.43 14.55
CA ASN A 342 1.66 -12.86 14.77
C ASN A 342 2.24 -13.32 16.12
N VAL A 343 3.27 -12.63 16.60
CA VAL A 343 3.94 -12.89 17.88
C VAL A 343 4.40 -11.56 18.48
N SER A 344 4.49 -11.50 19.81
CA SER A 344 5.09 -10.36 20.51
C SER A 344 6.59 -10.25 20.15
N GLY A 345 7.09 -9.03 19.98
CA GLY A 345 8.48 -8.80 19.59
C GLY A 345 8.80 -7.34 19.34
N ASN A 346 9.89 -7.07 18.63
CA ASN A 346 10.27 -5.73 18.20
C ASN A 346 10.33 -5.68 16.67
N LEU A 347 9.64 -4.70 16.10
CA LEU A 347 9.86 -4.27 14.73
C LEU A 347 11.05 -3.31 14.69
N ILE A 348 11.64 -3.16 13.51
CA ILE A 348 12.73 -2.22 13.25
C ILE A 348 12.36 -1.30 12.08
N PHE A 349 12.44 0.00 12.32
CA PHE A 349 12.60 1.00 11.28
C PHE A 349 14.10 1.19 11.06
N ARG A 350 14.59 0.90 9.86
CA ARG A 350 16.00 1.13 9.51
C ARG A 350 16.20 2.50 8.90
N ASN A 351 17.36 3.06 9.15
CA ASN A 351 17.78 4.30 8.52
C ASN A 351 17.80 4.23 6.98
N THR A 352 18.01 3.02 6.44
CA THR A 352 18.01 2.72 5.00
C THR A 352 16.62 2.71 4.36
N MET A 353 15.54 2.70 5.15
CA MET A 353 14.16 2.74 4.65
C MET A 353 13.69 4.18 4.35
N LYS A 354 14.47 5.20 4.76
CA LYS A 354 14.12 6.61 4.57
C LYS A 354 14.24 7.01 3.10
N VAL A 355 13.23 7.72 2.60
CA VAL A 355 13.21 8.29 1.24
C VAL A 355 12.73 9.74 1.26
N VAL A 356 13.25 10.55 0.33
CA VAL A 356 12.82 11.93 0.12
C VAL A 356 11.63 11.96 -0.84
N ASN A 357 10.45 12.30 -0.34
CA ASN A 357 9.17 12.34 -1.08
C ASN A 357 8.71 10.98 -1.67
N ALA A 358 7.39 10.80 -1.80
CA ALA A 358 6.74 9.57 -2.28
C ALA A 358 6.96 9.24 -3.78
N GLY A 359 7.98 9.83 -4.43
CA GLY A 359 8.15 9.75 -5.89
C GLY A 359 9.58 9.78 -6.41
N VAL A 360 10.60 9.73 -5.55
CA VAL A 360 12.00 9.62 -6.02
C VAL A 360 12.64 8.37 -5.41
N PRO A 361 12.63 7.23 -6.12
CA PRO A 361 13.40 6.07 -5.74
C PRO A 361 14.87 6.45 -5.63
N ILE A 362 15.49 6.19 -4.47
CA ILE A 362 16.94 6.17 -4.35
C ILE A 362 17.38 4.84 -4.99
N LYS A 363 17.59 4.85 -6.31
CA LYS A 363 18.17 3.77 -7.13
C LYS A 363 18.03 2.35 -6.53
N SER A 364 16.90 1.70 -6.72
CA SER A 364 16.86 0.25 -6.85
C SER A 364 16.60 -0.08 -8.31
N ASN A 365 17.47 -0.89 -8.92
CA ASN A 365 17.20 -1.55 -10.20
C ASN A 365 16.24 -2.74 -9.97
N GLU A 366 15.29 -2.60 -9.05
CA GLU A 366 14.34 -3.68 -8.75
C GLU A 366 13.26 -3.65 -9.82
N GLU A 367 13.12 -4.76 -10.53
CA GLU A 367 11.99 -4.99 -11.42
C GLU A 367 10.71 -4.79 -10.60
N GLU A 368 9.84 -3.87 -11.04
CA GLU A 368 8.52 -3.75 -10.42
C GLU A 368 7.83 -5.11 -10.50
N LEU A 369 7.38 -5.62 -9.34
CA LEU A 369 6.64 -6.86 -9.26
C LEU A 369 5.42 -6.76 -10.19
N TYR A 370 5.37 -7.64 -11.19
CA TYR A 370 4.22 -7.73 -12.07
C TYR A 370 3.06 -8.40 -11.31
N VAL A 371 1.98 -7.66 -11.14
CA VAL A 371 0.78 -8.15 -10.45
C VAL A 371 -0.43 -7.79 -11.29
N GLU A 372 -1.22 -8.81 -11.62
CA GLU A 372 -2.55 -8.67 -12.20
C GLU A 372 -3.57 -8.38 -11.09
N ARG A 373 -4.36 -7.31 -11.22
CA ARG A 373 -5.26 -6.86 -10.15
C ARG A 373 -6.68 -6.70 -10.64
N VAL A 374 -7.62 -7.21 -9.85
CA VAL A 374 -9.06 -7.02 -10.03
C VAL A 374 -9.60 -6.32 -8.77
N TYR A 375 -10.00 -5.06 -8.93
CA TYR A 375 -10.61 -4.28 -7.85
C TYR A 375 -12.13 -4.32 -7.96
N LEU A 376 -12.78 -4.75 -6.90
CA LEU A 376 -14.23 -4.74 -6.76
C LEU A 376 -14.66 -3.67 -5.74
N GLU A 377 -15.83 -3.07 -5.98
CA GLU A 377 -16.45 -2.13 -5.04
C GLU A 377 -17.89 -2.56 -4.78
N MET A 378 -18.24 -2.68 -3.50
CA MET A 378 -19.64 -2.77 -3.06
C MET A 378 -20.10 -1.39 -2.57
N THR A 379 -21.28 -0.96 -3.02
CA THR A 379 -21.87 0.34 -2.66
C THR A 379 -23.29 0.17 -2.10
N SER A 380 -23.61 0.85 -1.00
CA SER A 380 -24.98 0.92 -0.46
C SER A 380 -25.80 2.05 -1.11
N SER A 381 -27.12 1.98 -1.03
CA SER A 381 -28.03 3.01 -1.54
C SER A 381 -27.80 4.42 -0.97
N ASP A 382 -27.18 4.54 0.20
CA ASP A 382 -26.78 5.82 0.81
C ASP A 382 -25.30 6.15 0.64
N ASN A 383 -24.68 5.55 -0.38
CA ASN A 383 -23.36 5.83 -0.91
C ASN A 383 -22.19 5.46 0.03
N ARG A 384 -22.39 4.48 0.93
CA ARG A 384 -21.27 3.84 1.62
C ARG A 384 -20.57 2.89 0.66
N LYS A 385 -19.24 2.83 0.73
CA LYS A 385 -18.43 2.05 -0.20
C LYS A 385 -17.49 1.14 0.55
N ASN A 386 -17.16 0.01 -0.06
CA ASN A 386 -16.13 -0.88 0.44
C ASN A 386 -15.43 -1.60 -0.71
N GLU A 387 -14.11 -1.63 -0.66
CA GLU A 387 -13.26 -2.15 -1.72
C GLU A 387 -12.64 -3.49 -1.34
N LEU A 388 -12.44 -4.32 -2.37
CA LEU A 388 -11.78 -5.62 -2.30
C LEU A 388 -10.82 -5.73 -3.48
N LEU A 389 -9.61 -6.24 -3.23
CA LEU A 389 -8.62 -6.55 -4.27
C LEU A 389 -8.41 -8.07 -4.35
N ILE A 390 -8.55 -8.62 -5.56
CA ILE A 390 -8.00 -9.93 -5.93
C ILE A 390 -6.74 -9.68 -6.76
N ALA A 391 -5.60 -10.13 -6.25
CA ALA A 391 -4.29 -9.99 -6.88
C ALA A 391 -3.79 -11.35 -7.37
N MET A 392 -3.30 -11.41 -8.61
CA MET A 392 -2.70 -12.61 -9.21
C MET A 392 -1.23 -12.31 -9.50
N LEU A 393 -0.33 -13.12 -8.95
CA LEU A 393 1.13 -12.96 -9.06
C LEU A 393 1.87 -14.29 -8.93
N ASP A 394 3.08 -14.36 -9.46
CA ASP A 394 3.85 -15.61 -9.58
C ASP A 394 4.26 -16.20 -8.22
N ASP A 395 4.58 -15.34 -7.24
CA ASP A 395 5.06 -15.73 -5.91
C ASP A 395 3.93 -16.04 -4.90
N ALA A 396 2.66 -15.90 -5.32
CA ALA A 396 1.52 -16.21 -4.47
C ALA A 396 1.19 -17.70 -4.47
N THR A 397 0.51 -18.14 -3.41
CA THR A 397 0.05 -19.50 -3.17
C THR A 397 -1.48 -19.53 -3.06
N GLU A 398 -2.05 -20.73 -2.93
CA GLU A 398 -3.47 -20.89 -2.60
C GLU A 398 -3.75 -20.74 -1.09
N ASN A 399 -2.70 -20.58 -0.27
CA ASN A 399 -2.78 -20.36 1.17
C ASN A 399 -2.55 -18.88 1.50
N PHE A 400 -2.71 -18.53 2.77
CA PHE A 400 -2.46 -17.16 3.23
C PHE A 400 -0.98 -16.78 3.08
N ASP A 401 -0.70 -15.83 2.20
CA ASP A 401 0.59 -15.25 1.92
C ASP A 401 0.80 -13.96 2.72
N ARG A 402 1.71 -14.04 3.70
CA ARG A 402 2.01 -12.93 4.63
C ARG A 402 2.27 -11.58 3.95
N LEU A 403 2.83 -11.52 2.76
CA LEU A 403 3.14 -10.24 2.10
C LEU A 403 2.05 -9.75 1.16
N TYR A 404 1.10 -10.61 0.80
CA TYR A 404 0.23 -10.42 -0.35
C TYR A 404 -1.26 -10.56 -0.01
N ASP A 405 -1.60 -11.24 1.08
CA ASP A 405 -2.93 -11.24 1.67
C ASP A 405 -3.08 -10.20 2.78
N SER A 406 -4.30 -9.73 2.99
CA SER A 406 -4.65 -8.80 4.06
C SER A 406 -5.94 -9.21 4.72
N TYR A 407 -5.91 -9.46 6.04
CA TYR A 407 -7.14 -9.64 6.81
C TYR A 407 -8.05 -8.42 6.69
N LYS A 408 -9.35 -8.66 6.60
CA LYS A 408 -10.34 -7.59 6.62
C LYS A 408 -10.41 -6.99 8.02
N LEU A 409 -9.90 -5.76 8.14
CA LEU A 409 -10.09 -4.95 9.33
C LEU A 409 -11.33 -4.06 9.14
N GLN A 410 -12.44 -4.43 9.78
CA GLN A 410 -13.71 -3.73 9.63
C GLN A 410 -13.77 -2.49 10.52
N GLY A 411 -13.69 -1.30 9.91
CA GLY A 411 -13.94 -0.01 10.56
C GLY A 411 -15.38 0.49 10.42
N ASN A 412 -16.08 0.07 9.36
CA ASN A 412 -17.48 0.41 9.12
C ASN A 412 -18.41 -0.77 9.44
N GLU A 413 -19.26 -0.61 10.46
CA GLU A 413 -20.25 -1.64 10.81
C GLU A 413 -21.40 -1.76 9.79
N ASN A 414 -21.64 -0.73 8.97
CA ASN A 414 -22.78 -0.70 8.06
C ASN A 414 -22.50 -1.37 6.72
N ILE A 415 -21.24 -1.49 6.32
CA ILE A 415 -20.82 -2.13 5.07
C ILE A 415 -19.42 -2.72 5.21
N SER A 416 -19.28 -4.01 4.93
CA SER A 416 -18.01 -4.72 4.82
C SER A 416 -18.14 -5.72 3.69
N PHE A 417 -17.20 -5.69 2.75
CA PHE A 417 -17.12 -6.57 1.60
C PHE A 417 -15.73 -7.20 1.57
N TYR A 418 -15.67 -8.51 1.35
CA TYR A 418 -14.45 -9.28 1.51
C TYR A 418 -14.49 -10.55 0.67
N SER A 419 -13.32 -11.12 0.41
CA SER A 419 -13.20 -12.50 -0.02
C SER A 419 -12.96 -13.43 1.17
N LEU A 420 -13.13 -14.73 0.95
CA LEU A 420 -12.97 -15.76 1.97
C LEU A 420 -11.88 -16.75 1.60
N LEU A 421 -10.91 -16.91 2.51
CA LEU A 421 -9.89 -17.94 2.44
C LEU A 421 -9.91 -18.74 3.76
N ASN A 422 -10.26 -20.03 3.71
CA ASN A 422 -10.35 -20.89 4.90
C ASN A 422 -11.18 -20.28 6.06
N ASN A 423 -12.32 -19.64 5.73
CA ASN A 423 -13.20 -18.86 6.63
C ASN A 423 -12.65 -17.52 7.16
N GLU A 424 -11.41 -17.16 6.84
CA GLU A 424 -10.85 -15.84 7.12
C GLU A 424 -11.36 -14.81 6.10
N LYS A 425 -11.73 -13.63 6.59
CA LYS A 425 -12.19 -12.51 5.76
C LYS A 425 -10.97 -11.72 5.29
N LEU A 426 -10.85 -11.48 3.98
CA LEU A 426 -9.73 -10.74 3.40
C LEU A 426 -10.20 -9.48 2.66
N SER A 427 -9.46 -8.37 2.82
CA SER A 427 -9.63 -7.14 2.02
C SER A 427 -8.74 -7.14 0.77
N ILE A 428 -7.64 -7.89 0.83
CA ILE A 428 -6.76 -8.18 -0.30
C ILE A 428 -6.51 -9.69 -0.26
N GLN A 429 -6.83 -10.38 -1.35
CA GLN A 429 -6.49 -11.79 -1.51
C GLN A 429 -5.57 -11.99 -2.71
N SER A 430 -4.44 -12.65 -2.49
CA SER A 430 -3.53 -13.10 -3.54
C SER A 430 -3.82 -14.52 -4.00
N LEU A 431 -3.55 -14.77 -5.28
CA LEU A 431 -3.66 -16.07 -5.93
C LEU A 431 -2.49 -16.27 -6.91
N PRO A 432 -2.07 -17.51 -7.20
CA PRO A 432 -1.05 -17.78 -8.22
C PRO A 432 -1.52 -17.29 -9.59
N SER A 433 -0.66 -16.64 -10.37
CA SER A 433 -0.99 -16.08 -11.70
C SER A 433 -1.19 -17.13 -12.82
N ASN A 434 -0.79 -18.37 -12.57
CA ASN A 434 -0.65 -19.43 -13.58
C ASN A 434 -1.95 -20.19 -13.90
N GLN A 435 -3.10 -19.73 -13.41
CA GLN A 435 -4.40 -20.37 -13.67
C GLN A 435 -5.21 -19.60 -14.70
N ASN A 436 -5.94 -20.36 -15.55
CA ASN A 436 -6.81 -19.80 -16.59
C ASN A 436 -8.23 -19.50 -16.07
N ALA A 437 -8.55 -19.97 -14.86
CA ALA A 437 -9.84 -19.75 -14.22
C ALA A 437 -9.68 -19.77 -12.70
N TYR A 438 -10.37 -18.85 -12.03
CA TYR A 438 -10.43 -18.72 -10.58
C TYR A 438 -11.88 -18.66 -10.12
N SER A 439 -12.17 -19.28 -8.98
CA SER A 439 -13.46 -19.16 -8.28
C SER A 439 -13.21 -18.73 -6.85
N ILE A 440 -13.58 -17.50 -6.51
CA ILE A 440 -13.30 -16.88 -5.21
C ILE A 440 -14.62 -16.66 -4.48
N ASN A 441 -14.75 -17.22 -3.28
CA ASN A 441 -15.90 -16.95 -2.43
C ASN A 441 -15.86 -15.51 -1.93
N LEU A 442 -16.97 -14.80 -2.12
CA LEU A 442 -17.16 -13.44 -1.65
C LEU A 442 -18.21 -13.40 -0.55
N GLY A 443 -18.03 -12.49 0.39
CA GLY A 443 -18.95 -12.27 1.49
C GLY A 443 -19.13 -10.80 1.82
N TYR A 444 -20.15 -10.55 2.63
CA TYR A 444 -20.40 -9.23 3.18
C TYR A 444 -20.90 -9.29 4.62
N ASP A 445 -20.66 -8.22 5.37
CA ASP A 445 -21.39 -7.89 6.60
C ASP A 445 -22.03 -6.52 6.43
N ILE A 446 -23.33 -6.44 6.70
CA ILE A 446 -24.10 -5.20 6.61
C ILE A 446 -24.98 -5.08 7.85
N LYS A 447 -25.11 -3.88 8.42
CA LYS A 447 -25.96 -3.65 9.60
C LYS A 447 -27.38 -3.21 9.23
N LEU A 448 -27.51 -2.47 8.12
CA LEU A 448 -28.76 -1.89 7.68
C LEU A 448 -29.30 -2.62 6.46
N SER A 449 -30.60 -2.89 6.45
CA SER A 449 -31.30 -3.39 5.26
C SER A 449 -31.31 -2.35 4.16
N GLY A 450 -31.22 -2.78 2.90
CA GLY A 450 -31.24 -1.87 1.77
C GLY A 450 -30.84 -2.50 0.43
N SER A 451 -30.70 -1.63 -0.57
CA SER A 451 -30.19 -1.99 -1.89
C SER A 451 -28.67 -1.76 -1.93
N PHE A 452 -27.98 -2.71 -2.55
CA PHE A 452 -26.54 -2.74 -2.71
C PHE A 452 -26.16 -3.03 -4.15
N GLU A 453 -25.03 -2.49 -4.57
CA GLU A 453 -24.44 -2.70 -5.89
C GLU A 453 -23.03 -3.29 -5.74
N ILE A 454 -22.69 -4.27 -6.57
CA ILE A 454 -21.31 -4.78 -6.74
C ILE A 454 -20.89 -4.49 -8.18
N LYS A 455 -19.70 -3.89 -8.35
CA LYS A 455 -19.12 -3.60 -9.65
C LYS A 455 -17.63 -3.88 -9.70
N LEU A 456 -17.12 -4.03 -10.93
CA LEU A 456 -15.70 -3.90 -11.21
C LEU A 456 -15.31 -2.42 -11.13
N LYS A 457 -14.48 -2.07 -10.13
CA LYS A 457 -13.99 -0.69 -9.96
C LYS A 457 -12.92 -0.37 -11.01
N SER A 458 -11.93 -1.23 -11.11
CA SER A 458 -10.80 -1.11 -12.04
C SER A 458 -10.04 -2.43 -12.13
N THR A 459 -9.13 -2.50 -13.09
CA THR A 459 -8.15 -3.58 -13.23
C THR A 459 -6.78 -3.00 -13.52
N ASP A 460 -5.73 -3.59 -12.99
CA ASP A 460 -4.34 -3.29 -13.36
C ASP A 460 -3.70 -4.52 -13.96
N ASN A 461 -2.96 -4.36 -15.07
CA ASN A 461 -2.24 -5.43 -15.76
C ASN A 461 -3.08 -6.63 -16.24
N ILE A 462 -4.40 -6.61 -16.09
CA ILE A 462 -5.30 -7.62 -16.66
C ILE A 462 -5.42 -7.38 -18.17
N ASN A 463 -5.13 -8.40 -18.98
CA ASN A 463 -5.44 -8.36 -20.40
C ASN A 463 -6.96 -8.29 -20.62
N ASN A 464 -7.41 -7.48 -21.58
CA ASN A 464 -8.83 -7.33 -21.98
C ASN A 464 -9.52 -8.65 -22.40
N ALA A 465 -8.78 -9.75 -22.50
CA ALA A 465 -9.31 -11.10 -22.74
C ALA A 465 -9.91 -11.78 -21.51
N LYS A 466 -9.61 -11.35 -20.27
CA LYS A 466 -10.17 -11.96 -19.06
C LYS A 466 -11.59 -11.46 -18.79
N TYR A 467 -12.49 -12.41 -18.57
CA TYR A 467 -13.87 -12.19 -18.19
C TYR A 467 -14.04 -12.34 -16.67
N ILE A 468 -14.78 -11.41 -16.07
CA ILE A 468 -15.00 -11.30 -14.64
C ILE A 468 -16.50 -11.39 -14.39
N TYR A 469 -16.94 -12.49 -13.81
CA TYR A 469 -18.35 -12.75 -13.53
C TYR A 469 -18.62 -12.83 -12.04
N LEU A 470 -19.76 -12.29 -11.62
CA LEU A 470 -20.31 -12.52 -10.29
C LEU A 470 -21.45 -13.53 -10.39
N GLU A 471 -21.32 -14.66 -9.70
CA GLU A 471 -22.39 -15.61 -9.48
C GLU A 471 -23.13 -15.27 -8.17
N ASP A 472 -24.45 -15.10 -8.23
CA ASP A 472 -25.30 -15.11 -7.05
C ASP A 472 -25.99 -16.46 -6.92
N LYS A 473 -25.59 -17.25 -5.92
CA LYS A 473 -26.11 -18.61 -5.67
C LYS A 473 -27.55 -18.63 -5.17
N ILE A 474 -28.07 -17.52 -4.65
CA ILE A 474 -29.47 -17.44 -4.22
C ILE A 474 -30.39 -17.32 -5.43
N THR A 475 -30.06 -16.41 -6.35
CA THR A 475 -30.85 -16.18 -7.57
C THR A 475 -30.43 -17.08 -8.73
N ASN A 476 -29.32 -17.80 -8.58
CA ASN A 476 -28.67 -18.61 -9.62
C ASN A 476 -28.38 -17.81 -10.89
N THR A 477 -27.89 -16.57 -10.72
CA THR A 477 -27.60 -15.64 -11.83
C THR A 477 -26.10 -15.38 -11.95
N PHE A 478 -25.64 -15.19 -13.19
CA PHE A 478 -24.28 -14.76 -13.51
C PHE A 478 -24.30 -13.38 -14.12
N THR A 479 -23.55 -12.45 -13.55
CA THR A 479 -23.44 -11.07 -14.05
C THR A 479 -22.02 -10.82 -14.53
N ASN A 480 -21.87 -10.40 -15.79
CA ASN A 480 -20.57 -9.98 -16.33
C ASN A 480 -20.20 -8.58 -15.81
N LEU A 481 -19.26 -8.51 -14.87
CA LEU A 481 -18.85 -7.26 -14.24
C LEU A 481 -17.94 -6.41 -15.14
N ASN A 482 -17.38 -6.94 -16.23
CA ASN A 482 -16.60 -6.12 -17.17
C ASN A 482 -17.44 -4.99 -17.78
N ASN A 483 -18.74 -5.23 -17.97
CA ASN A 483 -19.65 -4.34 -18.72
C ASN A 483 -20.94 -4.00 -17.98
N SER A 484 -21.11 -4.45 -16.74
CA SER A 484 -22.38 -4.30 -16.00
C SER A 484 -22.14 -4.22 -14.50
N ILE A 485 -23.15 -3.70 -13.79
CA ILE A 485 -23.20 -3.63 -12.33
C ILE A 485 -24.23 -4.65 -11.87
N TYR A 486 -23.96 -5.36 -10.78
CA TYR A 486 -24.92 -6.27 -10.16
C TYR A 486 -25.60 -5.58 -8.98
N SER A 487 -26.94 -5.60 -8.93
CA SER A 487 -27.72 -5.00 -7.84
C SER A 487 -28.51 -6.06 -7.07
N PHE A 488 -28.58 -5.94 -5.74
CA PHE A 488 -29.36 -6.82 -4.89
C PHE A 488 -29.90 -6.11 -3.66
N ASN A 489 -30.95 -6.68 -3.06
CA ASN A 489 -31.43 -6.28 -1.74
C ASN A 489 -30.94 -7.28 -0.67
N ALA A 490 -30.71 -6.79 0.54
CA ALA A 490 -30.39 -7.62 1.70
C ALA A 490 -30.96 -7.02 2.98
N ASP A 491 -31.40 -7.89 3.90
CA ASP A 491 -32.07 -7.53 5.16
C ASP A 491 -31.10 -7.53 6.35
N GLY A 492 -29.95 -6.86 6.24
CA GLY A 492 -28.94 -6.85 7.29
C GLY A 492 -28.28 -8.22 7.53
N GLY A 493 -27.20 -8.25 8.31
CA GLY A 493 -26.47 -9.46 8.69
C GLY A 493 -25.28 -9.81 7.79
N THR A 494 -24.84 -11.05 7.91
CA THR A 494 -23.65 -11.59 7.26
C THR A 494 -24.04 -12.61 6.19
N SER A 495 -23.40 -12.54 5.03
CA SER A 495 -23.42 -13.60 4.02
C SER A 495 -22.00 -13.99 3.64
N LYS A 496 -21.71 -15.30 3.66
CA LYS A 496 -20.37 -15.86 3.37
C LYS A 496 -20.34 -16.79 2.16
N ASP A 497 -21.50 -17.12 1.61
CA ASP A 497 -21.66 -18.21 0.65
C ASP A 497 -22.64 -17.87 -0.49
N ARG A 498 -23.11 -16.63 -0.55
CA ARG A 498 -24.01 -16.15 -1.60
C ARG A 498 -23.28 -15.89 -2.91
N PHE A 499 -22.12 -15.25 -2.86
CA PHE A 499 -21.43 -14.75 -4.04
C PHE A 499 -20.16 -15.53 -4.35
N ILE A 500 -19.96 -15.85 -5.63
CA ILE A 500 -18.69 -16.36 -6.14
C ILE A 500 -18.22 -15.42 -7.26
N LEU A 501 -16.98 -14.94 -7.17
CA LEU A 501 -16.31 -14.27 -8.26
C LEU A 501 -15.63 -15.30 -9.15
N HIS A 502 -15.92 -15.26 -10.44
CA HIS A 502 -15.24 -16.05 -11.45
C HIS A 502 -14.38 -15.14 -12.32
N ILE A 503 -13.10 -15.45 -12.42
CA ILE A 503 -12.17 -14.78 -13.33
C ILE A 503 -11.70 -15.84 -14.32
N THR A 504 -11.88 -15.65 -15.63
CA THR A 504 -11.66 -16.70 -16.65
C THR A 504 -11.20 -16.10 -17.98
N ASP A 505 -10.38 -16.83 -18.73
CA ASP A 505 -9.93 -16.42 -20.07
C ASP A 505 -11.01 -16.59 -21.17
N TRP A 506 -12.14 -17.23 -20.85
CA TRP A 506 -13.25 -17.45 -21.78
C TRP A 506 -14.56 -16.88 -21.27
N ALA A 507 -15.40 -16.43 -22.21
CA ALA A 507 -16.74 -15.99 -21.91
C ALA A 507 -17.60 -17.17 -21.42
N LEU A 508 -18.36 -16.95 -20.35
CA LEU A 508 -19.50 -17.81 -20.07
C LEU A 508 -20.52 -17.61 -21.20
N SER A 509 -20.79 -18.66 -21.97
CA SER A 509 -21.79 -18.55 -23.02
C SER A 509 -23.17 -18.40 -22.36
N ASN A 510 -23.91 -17.35 -22.74
CA ASN A 510 -25.29 -17.10 -22.30
C ASN A 510 -26.27 -18.24 -22.66
N ASN A 511 -25.81 -19.31 -23.31
CA ASN A 511 -26.57 -20.50 -23.66
C ASN A 511 -26.22 -21.74 -22.81
N CYS A 512 -25.49 -21.59 -21.70
CA CYS A 512 -25.33 -22.66 -20.71
C CYS A 512 -26.40 -22.62 -19.59
N LEU A 513 -27.28 -21.62 -19.56
CA LEU A 513 -28.31 -21.45 -18.52
C LEU A 513 -29.76 -21.41 -19.04
N SER A 514 -29.99 -21.43 -20.36
CA SER A 514 -31.36 -21.46 -20.92
C SER A 514 -32.02 -22.85 -20.96
N ASP A 515 -31.35 -23.90 -20.49
CA ASP A 515 -31.91 -25.26 -20.39
C ASP A 515 -31.89 -25.88 -18.97
N ILE A 516 -31.73 -25.07 -17.90
CA ILE A 516 -31.77 -25.58 -16.50
C ILE A 516 -33.19 -25.91 -16.01
N ASN A 517 -34.18 -25.97 -16.90
CA ASN A 517 -35.52 -26.45 -16.56
C ASN A 517 -35.78 -27.94 -16.84
N THR A 518 -34.76 -28.77 -17.09
CA THR A 518 -34.89 -30.23 -16.87
C THR A 518 -33.61 -30.87 -16.34
N ASN A 519 -33.46 -30.87 -15.01
CA ASN A 519 -32.54 -31.73 -14.27
C ASN A 519 -32.81 -33.22 -14.54
N LYS A 520 -32.20 -33.79 -15.59
CA LYS A 520 -31.91 -35.23 -15.58
C LYS A 520 -30.47 -35.50 -15.98
N ILE A 521 -30.07 -35.34 -17.24
CA ILE A 521 -28.83 -35.94 -17.75
C ILE A 521 -27.63 -34.96 -17.75
N LYS A 522 -26.52 -35.35 -17.11
CA LYS A 522 -25.25 -34.60 -17.10
C LYS A 522 -24.22 -35.27 -18.01
N VAL A 523 -23.47 -34.48 -18.78
CA VAL A 523 -22.33 -34.94 -19.59
C VAL A 523 -21.06 -34.27 -19.06
N LEU A 524 -20.19 -35.05 -18.43
CA LEU A 524 -18.88 -34.63 -17.92
C LEU A 524 -17.80 -34.97 -18.97
N ASN A 525 -16.82 -34.08 -19.13
CA ASN A 525 -15.71 -34.25 -20.07
C ASN A 525 -14.38 -33.99 -19.34
N ASP A 526 -13.48 -34.97 -19.39
CA ASP A 526 -12.13 -34.93 -18.77
C ASP A 526 -11.00 -34.80 -19.81
N GLY A 527 -11.34 -34.49 -21.07
CA GLY A 527 -10.39 -34.35 -22.18
C GLY A 527 -10.04 -35.67 -22.90
N LYS A 528 -10.16 -36.83 -22.23
CA LYS A 528 -9.95 -38.17 -22.82
C LYS A 528 -11.20 -39.06 -22.88
N PHE A 529 -12.18 -38.79 -22.03
CA PHE A 529 -13.42 -39.55 -21.96
C PHE A 529 -14.61 -38.66 -21.64
N ILE A 530 -15.80 -39.16 -21.93
CA ILE A 530 -17.05 -38.59 -21.44
C ILE A 530 -17.69 -39.53 -20.43
N GLU A 531 -18.38 -38.94 -19.47
CA GLU A 531 -19.29 -39.66 -18.58
C GLU A 531 -20.67 -39.00 -18.60
N ILE A 532 -21.67 -39.78 -18.94
CA ILE A 532 -23.08 -39.40 -18.97
C ILE A 532 -23.73 -39.99 -17.73
N THR A 533 -24.35 -39.17 -16.88
CA THR A 533 -25.02 -39.63 -15.65
C THR A 533 -26.50 -39.27 -15.67
N ASN A 534 -27.28 -39.95 -14.82
CA ASN A 534 -28.74 -39.86 -14.68
C ASN A 534 -29.51 -40.22 -15.95
N LEU A 535 -29.07 -41.24 -16.67
CA LEU A 535 -29.81 -41.82 -17.79
C LEU A 535 -31.05 -42.55 -17.28
N ASP A 536 -32.18 -42.36 -17.95
CA ASP A 536 -33.36 -43.21 -17.73
C ASP A 536 -33.09 -44.59 -18.35
N LYS A 537 -33.87 -45.60 -17.95
CA LYS A 537 -33.77 -46.94 -18.56
C LYS A 537 -34.13 -46.85 -20.05
N ASP A 538 -33.43 -47.61 -20.89
CA ASP A 538 -33.62 -47.70 -22.34
C ASP A 538 -33.23 -46.44 -23.15
N SER A 539 -32.48 -45.50 -22.54
CA SER A 539 -31.93 -44.35 -23.27
C SER A 539 -30.96 -44.79 -24.36
N LYS A 540 -31.18 -44.32 -25.58
CA LYS A 540 -30.31 -44.51 -26.73
C LYS A 540 -29.27 -43.42 -26.77
N ILE A 541 -28.01 -43.81 -26.88
CA ILE A 541 -26.85 -42.92 -26.95
C ILE A 541 -26.17 -43.16 -28.30
N ALA A 542 -25.90 -42.10 -29.04
CA ALA A 542 -25.14 -42.14 -30.27
C ALA A 542 -24.12 -41.00 -30.30
N ILE A 543 -22.86 -41.34 -30.60
CA ILE A 543 -21.74 -40.41 -30.68
C ILE A 543 -21.33 -40.33 -32.14
N TYR A 544 -21.25 -39.13 -32.68
CA TYR A 544 -20.86 -38.85 -34.05
C TYR A 544 -19.61 -37.99 -34.09
N ASP A 545 -18.79 -38.15 -35.12
CA ASP A 545 -17.77 -37.15 -35.47
C ASP A 545 -18.38 -35.99 -36.29
N MET A 546 -17.57 -34.98 -36.61
CA MET A 546 -18.01 -33.82 -37.39
C MET A 546 -18.36 -34.14 -38.84
N GLN A 547 -17.94 -35.30 -39.35
CA GLN A 547 -18.33 -35.78 -40.68
C GLN A 547 -19.67 -36.55 -40.64
N GLY A 548 -20.30 -36.66 -39.47
CA GLY A 548 -21.58 -37.36 -39.27
C GLY A 548 -21.43 -38.88 -39.18
N ARG A 549 -20.22 -39.42 -39.07
CA ARG A 549 -20.00 -40.86 -38.90
C ARG A 549 -20.31 -41.26 -37.47
N CYS A 550 -21.10 -42.32 -37.29
CA CYS A 550 -21.38 -42.87 -35.96
C CYS A 550 -20.13 -43.56 -35.41
N VAL A 551 -19.55 -42.96 -34.37
CA VAL A 551 -18.36 -43.43 -33.65
C VAL A 551 -18.74 -44.51 -32.64
N LYS A 552 -19.87 -44.33 -31.95
CA LYS A 552 -20.38 -45.29 -30.98
C LYS A 552 -21.89 -45.15 -30.85
N SER A 553 -22.60 -46.25 -30.74
CA SER A 553 -23.98 -46.27 -30.26
C SER A 553 -24.17 -47.30 -29.15
N SER A 554 -25.12 -47.05 -28.26
CA SER A 554 -25.50 -47.93 -27.17
C SER A 554 -26.94 -47.64 -26.74
N THR A 555 -27.61 -48.65 -26.19
CA THR A 555 -28.79 -48.45 -25.34
C THR A 555 -28.34 -48.68 -23.91
N SER A 556 -28.71 -47.80 -22.97
CA SER A 556 -28.30 -47.90 -21.58
C SER A 556 -29.36 -48.62 -20.74
N ASP A 557 -28.94 -49.68 -20.04
CA ASP A 557 -29.71 -50.31 -18.95
C ASP A 557 -29.32 -49.77 -17.56
N LYS A 558 -28.39 -48.80 -17.53
CA LYS A 558 -27.80 -48.23 -16.31
C LYS A 558 -28.02 -46.72 -16.26
N SER A 559 -27.96 -46.16 -15.05
CA SER A 559 -28.04 -44.72 -14.81
C SER A 559 -26.83 -43.93 -15.28
N SER A 560 -25.77 -44.59 -15.76
CA SER A 560 -24.59 -43.93 -16.33
C SER A 560 -24.00 -44.67 -17.53
N PHE A 561 -23.34 -43.91 -18.39
CA PHE A 561 -22.61 -44.39 -19.57
C PHE A 561 -21.26 -43.67 -19.68
N LYS A 562 -20.19 -44.43 -19.87
CA LYS A 562 -18.83 -43.90 -20.01
C LYS A 562 -18.23 -44.34 -21.34
N TYR A 563 -17.57 -43.42 -22.04
CA TYR A 563 -16.88 -43.73 -23.29
C TYR A 563 -15.52 -43.02 -23.37
N ASN A 564 -14.49 -43.82 -23.60
CA ASN A 564 -13.11 -43.35 -23.80
C ASN A 564 -12.86 -43.19 -25.30
N PHE A 565 -12.40 -42.01 -25.72
CA PHE A 565 -12.15 -41.74 -27.12
C PHE A 565 -10.72 -42.12 -27.49
N GLN A 566 -10.55 -42.59 -28.73
CA GLN A 566 -9.24 -42.98 -29.25
C GLN A 566 -8.53 -41.82 -29.95
N ASN A 567 -9.28 -40.82 -30.40
CA ASN A 567 -8.76 -39.66 -31.12
C ASN A 567 -9.28 -38.37 -30.50
N GLU A 568 -8.46 -37.32 -30.60
CA GLU A 568 -8.88 -35.95 -30.32
C GLU A 568 -9.77 -35.43 -31.44
N GLY A 569 -10.64 -34.49 -31.10
CA GLY A 569 -11.56 -33.89 -32.05
C GLY A 569 -12.87 -33.45 -31.44
N VAL A 570 -13.75 -32.96 -32.31
CA VAL A 570 -15.10 -32.54 -31.93
C VAL A 570 -16.06 -33.69 -32.20
N TYR A 571 -16.89 -34.01 -31.21
CA TYR A 571 -17.91 -35.05 -31.31
C TYR A 571 -19.29 -34.49 -30.94
N LEU A 572 -20.32 -35.02 -31.57
CA LEU A 572 -21.71 -34.77 -31.24
C LEU A 572 -22.29 -35.99 -30.52
N ILE A 573 -22.78 -35.81 -29.31
CA ILE A 573 -23.44 -36.86 -28.53
C ILE A 573 -24.94 -36.60 -28.62
N ASN A 574 -25.68 -37.59 -29.08
CA ASN A 574 -27.13 -37.61 -29.08
C ASN A 574 -27.64 -38.63 -28.06
N ILE A 575 -28.58 -38.23 -27.21
CA ILE A 575 -29.17 -39.04 -26.16
C ILE A 575 -30.68 -38.93 -26.28
N SER A 576 -31.38 -40.03 -26.51
CA SER A 576 -32.82 -40.01 -26.71
C SER A 576 -33.55 -41.19 -26.09
N ASN A 577 -34.79 -40.96 -25.69
CA ASN A 577 -35.76 -42.00 -25.36
C ASN A 577 -37.14 -41.53 -25.85
N ASN A 578 -38.23 -42.10 -25.32
CA ASN A 578 -39.59 -41.69 -25.71
C ASN A 578 -40.00 -40.30 -25.20
N ASP A 579 -39.30 -39.76 -24.19
CA ASP A 579 -39.65 -38.53 -23.48
C ASP A 579 -38.73 -37.35 -23.85
N TYR A 580 -37.50 -37.60 -24.29
CA TYR A 580 -36.55 -36.56 -24.66
C TYR A 580 -35.61 -36.95 -25.80
N ASN A 581 -35.02 -35.92 -26.42
CA ASN A 581 -33.97 -36.03 -27.41
C ASN A 581 -32.97 -34.88 -27.19
N ILE A 582 -31.75 -35.20 -26.76
CA ILE A 582 -30.74 -34.24 -26.29
C ILE A 582 -29.51 -34.39 -27.15
N SER A 583 -29.03 -33.28 -27.74
CA SER A 583 -27.76 -33.24 -28.45
C SER A 583 -26.76 -32.34 -27.74
N ARG A 584 -25.51 -32.79 -27.63
CA ARG A 584 -24.39 -32.08 -26.97
C ARG A 584 -23.14 -32.18 -27.82
N LYS A 585 -22.45 -31.05 -28.02
CA LYS A 585 -21.13 -31.01 -28.64
C LYS A 585 -20.07 -31.13 -27.54
N VAL A 586 -19.11 -32.02 -27.73
CA VAL A 586 -17.92 -32.16 -26.86
C VAL A 586 -16.66 -31.99 -27.71
N ILE A 587 -15.64 -31.39 -27.09
CA ILE A 587 -14.33 -31.19 -27.71
C ILE A 587 -13.32 -31.95 -26.86
N LEU A 588 -12.57 -32.86 -27.48
CA LEU A 588 -11.52 -33.64 -26.85
C LEU A 588 -10.18 -33.19 -27.38
N GLN A 589 -9.33 -32.76 -26.47
CA GLN A 589 -7.95 -32.39 -26.71
C GLN A 589 -7.14 -33.02 -25.59
N ASN A 590 -6.04 -33.69 -25.91
CA ASN A 590 -5.12 -34.12 -24.86
C ASN A 590 -4.45 -32.86 -24.31
N LYS A 591 -4.53 -32.67 -23.00
CA LYS A 591 -3.63 -31.76 -22.28
C LYS A 591 -2.27 -32.42 -22.12
#